data_AF-A0A7W8J8D6-F1
#
_entry.id   AF-A0A7W8J8D6-F1
#
_cell.length_a   1.000
_cell.length_b   1.000
_cell.length_c   1.000
_cell.angle_alpha   90.00
_cell.angle_beta   90.00
_cell.angle_gamma   90.00
#
_symmetry.space_group_name_H-M   'P 1'
#
loop_
_entity.id
_entity.type
_entity.pdbx_description
1 polymer ?
#
loop_
_entity_poly.entity_id
_entity_poly.type
_entity_poly.pdbx_seq_one_letter_code
_entity_poly.pdbx_strand_id
1 'polypeptide(L)'
;MPNSLGRTRLGKLNAWFLSSEEYVSSRDARHHLDWLLDRLRRKAEALRDLQEKPCVKMYVSCPWWSQHGGGGPSLWPEQMRGLAELNLECSFSFADYSNETGESDKGSEDKAK
;
A
#
# COMPACT_ATOMS: atom_id res chain seq x y z
N MET A 1 -26.06 -9.93 11.16
CA MET A 1 -25.68 -11.28 11.62
C MET A 1 -24.54 -11.13 12.63
N PRO A 2 -24.64 -11.68 13.85
CA PRO A 2 -23.53 -11.71 14.80
C PRO A 2 -22.38 -12.58 14.26
N ASN A 3 -21.14 -12.28 14.63
CA ASN A 3 -19.99 -13.13 14.27
C ASN A 3 -20.05 -14.48 15.01
N SER A 4 -19.08 -15.37 14.76
CA SER A 4 -18.97 -16.68 15.43
C SER A 4 -18.88 -16.61 16.97
N LEU A 5 -18.67 -15.42 17.54
CA LEU A 5 -18.64 -15.15 18.98
C LEU A 5 -19.94 -14.48 19.50
N GLY A 6 -21.01 -14.44 18.70
CA GLY A 6 -22.29 -13.84 19.10
C GLY A 6 -22.28 -12.30 19.16
N ARG A 7 -21.22 -11.64 18.67
CA ARG A 7 -21.08 -10.17 18.73
C ARG A 7 -21.51 -9.52 17.42
N THR A 8 -22.38 -8.53 17.51
CA THR A 8 -22.72 -7.68 16.36
C THR A 8 -21.67 -6.60 16.19
N ARG A 9 -20.81 -6.73 15.18
CA ARG A 9 -19.90 -5.65 14.77
C ARG A 9 -20.70 -4.61 13.96
N LEU A 10 -21.00 -3.47 14.58
CA LEU A 10 -21.31 -2.26 13.84
C LEU A 10 -19.99 -1.68 13.33
N GLY A 11 -19.75 -1.75 12.02
CA GLY A 11 -18.65 -1.04 11.39
C GLY A 11 -18.87 0.46 11.58
N LYS A 12 -18.11 1.08 12.48
CA LYS A 12 -18.23 2.53 12.76
C LYS A 12 -17.73 3.40 11.60
N LEU A 13 -16.96 2.81 10.68
CA LEU A 13 -16.31 3.50 9.56
C LEU A 13 -16.47 2.67 8.29
N ASN A 14 -16.73 3.37 7.18
CA ASN A 14 -16.67 2.82 5.84
C ASN A 14 -15.34 3.20 5.21
N ALA A 15 -14.80 2.34 4.35
CA ALA A 15 -13.56 2.60 3.61
C ALA A 15 -13.75 2.22 2.15
N TRP A 16 -13.15 3.02 1.26
CA TRP A 16 -13.08 2.76 -0.17
C TRP A 16 -11.61 2.65 -0.56
N PHE A 17 -11.29 1.69 -1.42
CA PHE A 17 -9.93 1.43 -1.87
C PHE A 17 -9.87 1.48 -3.39
N LEU A 18 -8.83 2.13 -3.90
CA LEU A 18 -8.46 2.13 -5.31
C LEU A 18 -6.99 1.68 -5.38
N SER A 19 -6.74 0.55 -6.03
CA SER A 19 -5.41 -0.05 -6.17
C SER A 19 -5.01 -0.14 -7.63
N SER A 20 -3.73 0.12 -7.90
CA SER A 20 -3.09 -0.05 -9.20
C SER A 20 -2.55 -1.47 -9.44
N GLU A 21 -2.56 -2.35 -8.42
CA GLU A 21 -1.90 -3.66 -8.43
C GLU A 21 -2.27 -4.53 -9.63
N GLU A 22 -3.56 -4.55 -10.00
CA GLU A 22 -4.07 -5.33 -11.13
C GLU A 22 -3.98 -4.60 -12.48
N TYR A 23 -3.56 -3.33 -12.48
CA TYR A 23 -3.62 -2.46 -13.66
C TYR A 23 -2.25 -1.99 -14.16
N VAL A 24 -1.24 -2.02 -13.31
CA VAL A 24 0.11 -1.52 -13.62
C VAL A 24 1.10 -2.63 -13.30
N SER A 25 1.69 -3.22 -14.34
CA SER A 25 2.79 -4.17 -14.20
C SER A 25 4.11 -3.41 -14.16
N SER A 26 4.46 -2.88 -12.99
CA SER A 26 5.73 -2.19 -12.78
C SER A 26 6.21 -2.33 -11.33
N ARG A 27 7.50 -2.14 -11.09
CA ARG A 27 8.08 -1.99 -9.74
C ARG A 27 8.38 -0.54 -9.40
N ASP A 28 8.05 0.36 -10.32
CA ASP A 28 8.33 1.78 -10.20
C ASP A 28 7.09 2.51 -9.69
N ALA A 29 7.17 3.06 -8.48
CA ALA A 29 6.08 3.81 -7.84
C ALA A 29 5.53 4.94 -8.73
N ARG A 30 6.36 5.52 -9.62
CA ARG A 30 5.94 6.60 -10.53
C ARG A 30 4.84 6.14 -11.50
N HIS A 31 4.98 4.96 -12.09
CA HIS A 31 3.96 4.43 -13.02
C HIS A 31 2.62 4.17 -12.31
N HIS A 32 2.67 3.71 -11.06
CA HIS A 32 1.48 3.51 -10.24
C HIS A 32 0.81 4.83 -9.89
N LEU A 33 1.60 5.85 -9.52
CA LEU A 33 1.09 7.19 -9.23
C LEU A 33 0.54 7.88 -10.48
N ASP A 34 1.18 7.75 -11.64
CA ASP A 34 0.68 8.32 -12.88
C ASP A 34 -0.69 7.75 -13.25
N TRP A 35 -0.83 6.42 -13.13
CA TRP A 35 -2.12 5.74 -13.34
C TRP A 35 -3.20 6.21 -12.35
N LEU A 36 -2.83 6.39 -11.07
CA LEU A 36 -3.75 6.86 -10.04
C LEU A 36 -4.19 8.31 -10.30
N LEU A 37 -3.21 9.20 -10.55
CA LEU A 37 -3.44 10.63 -10.78
C LEU A 37 -4.29 10.87 -12.02
N ASP A 38 -4.10 10.14 -13.12
CA ASP A 38 -4.94 10.26 -14.33
C ASP A 38 -6.44 10.02 -14.05
N ARG A 39 -6.74 9.08 -13.15
CA ARG A 39 -8.12 8.76 -12.75
C ARG A 39 -8.70 9.79 -11.80
N LEU A 40 -7.90 10.19 -10.81
CA LEU A 40 -8.34 11.11 -9.76
C LEU A 40 -8.49 12.55 -10.27
N ARG A 41 -7.62 13.01 -11.18
CA ARG A 41 -7.69 14.36 -11.78
C ARG A 41 -9.04 14.66 -12.42
N ARG A 42 -9.63 13.67 -13.10
CA ARG A 42 -10.96 13.79 -13.73
C ARG A 42 -12.11 13.94 -12.72
N LYS A 43 -11.83 13.76 -11.42
CA LYS A 43 -12.79 13.81 -10.31
C LYS A 43 -12.32 14.73 -9.18
N ALA A 44 -11.41 15.68 -9.47
CA ALA A 44 -10.80 16.55 -8.47
C ALA A 44 -11.82 17.30 -7.60
N GLU A 45 -12.90 17.84 -8.20
CA GLU A 45 -13.94 18.54 -7.44
C GLU A 45 -14.67 17.60 -6.46
N ALA A 46 -15.07 16.42 -6.92
CA ALA A 46 -15.72 15.43 -6.06
C ALA A 46 -14.80 14.93 -4.93
N LEU A 47 -13.49 14.84 -5.18
CA LEU A 47 -12.51 14.51 -4.14
C LEU A 47 -12.42 15.62 -3.09
N ARG A 48 -12.38 16.88 -3.51
CA ARG A 48 -12.36 18.03 -2.60
C ARG A 48 -13.62 18.07 -1.73
N ASP A 49 -14.80 17.90 -2.32
CA ASP A 49 -16.07 17.85 -1.60
C ASP A 49 -16.10 16.74 -0.54
N LEU A 50 -15.42 15.61 -0.83
CA LEU A 50 -15.30 14.50 0.11
C LEU A 50 -14.30 14.80 1.22
N GLN A 51 -13.16 15.42 0.89
CA GLN A 51 -12.14 15.85 1.86
C GLN A 51 -12.66 16.90 2.86
N GLU A 52 -13.62 17.73 2.47
CA GLU A 52 -14.25 18.73 3.36
C GLU A 52 -15.20 18.11 4.41
N LYS A 53 -15.50 16.81 4.32
CA LYS A 53 -16.36 16.14 5.30
C LYS A 53 -15.57 15.88 6.60
N PRO A 54 -16.09 16.26 7.79
CA PRO A 54 -15.36 16.24 9.07
C PRO A 54 -14.75 14.89 9.51
N CYS A 55 -15.20 13.77 8.92
CA CYS A 55 -14.78 12.42 9.30
C CYS A 55 -14.10 11.67 8.16
N VAL A 56 -13.87 12.31 7.02
CA VAL A 56 -13.19 11.68 5.88
C VAL A 56 -11.69 11.86 6.05
N LYS A 57 -10.97 10.76 5.87
CA LYS A 57 -9.51 10.76 5.71
C LYS A 57 -9.19 10.12 4.37
N MET A 58 -8.25 10.71 3.66
CA MET A 58 -7.87 10.29 2.33
C MET A 58 -6.35 10.42 2.21
N TYR A 59 -5.70 9.36 1.75
CA TYR A 59 -4.27 9.31 1.55
C TYR A 59 -3.95 8.22 0.52
N VAL A 60 -2.81 8.36 -0.13
CA VAL A 60 -2.21 7.33 -0.97
C VAL A 60 -1.25 6.52 -0.11
N SER A 61 -1.37 5.20 -0.17
CA SER A 61 -0.46 4.28 0.48
C SER A 61 0.32 3.53 -0.59
N CYS A 62 1.64 3.55 -0.49
CA CYS A 62 2.56 2.85 -1.39
C CYS A 62 3.44 1.91 -0.57
N PRO A 63 3.02 0.66 -0.37
CA PRO A 63 3.84 -0.33 0.32
C PRO A 63 4.96 -0.82 -0.60
N TRP A 64 6.18 -0.83 -0.08
CA TRP A 64 7.40 -1.22 -0.76
C TRP A 64 7.95 -2.50 -0.16
N TRP A 65 7.96 -3.55 -0.96
CA TRP A 65 8.32 -4.91 -0.56
C TRP A 65 9.70 -5.23 -1.15
N SER A 66 10.68 -5.44 -0.28
CA SER A 66 12.06 -5.69 -0.68
C SER A 66 12.55 -7.02 -0.10
N GLN A 67 13.21 -7.84 -0.93
CA GLN A 67 13.74 -9.14 -0.50
C GLN A 67 15.16 -9.04 0.05
N HIS A 68 15.96 -8.09 -0.46
CA HIS A 68 17.40 -8.03 -0.20
C HIS A 68 17.88 -6.70 0.36
N GLY A 69 16.98 -5.76 0.64
CA GLY A 69 17.32 -4.40 1.06
C GLY A 69 18.06 -3.66 -0.05
N GLY A 70 17.49 -2.56 -0.56
CA GLY A 70 18.20 -1.73 -1.53
C GLY A 70 17.28 -0.97 -2.46
N GLY A 71 17.46 0.35 -2.47
CA GLY A 71 16.64 1.28 -3.24
C GLY A 71 15.39 1.75 -2.50
N GLY A 72 14.87 2.89 -2.93
CA GLY A 72 13.62 3.46 -2.44
C GLY A 72 12.83 4.06 -3.59
N PRO A 73 11.53 4.32 -3.38
CA PRO A 73 10.70 4.96 -4.37
C PRO A 73 11.27 6.34 -4.71
N SER A 74 11.39 6.62 -6.01
CA SER A 74 11.72 7.95 -6.50
C SER A 74 10.44 8.63 -6.94
N LEU A 75 10.26 9.91 -6.58
CA LEU A 75 9.18 10.75 -7.09
C LEU A 75 9.75 11.85 -7.96
N TRP A 76 9.15 12.09 -9.12
CA TRP A 76 9.46 13.28 -9.89
C TRP A 76 8.57 14.46 -9.47
N PRO A 77 9.01 15.71 -9.73
CA PRO A 77 8.22 16.89 -9.45
C PRO A 77 6.79 16.85 -10.03
N GLU A 78 6.58 16.18 -11.16
CA GLU A 78 5.28 16.02 -11.81
C GLU A 78 4.29 15.22 -10.94
N GLN A 79 4.72 14.08 -10.38
CA GLN A 79 3.85 13.30 -9.48
C GLN A 79 3.60 14.05 -8.17
N MET A 80 4.63 14.69 -7.60
CA MET A 80 4.46 15.50 -6.39
C MET A 80 3.46 16.63 -6.59
N ARG A 81 3.52 17.32 -7.75
CA ARG A 81 2.57 18.37 -8.11
C ARG A 81 1.15 17.83 -8.25
N GLY A 82 0.97 16.69 -8.92
CA GLY A 82 -0.35 16.07 -9.06
C GLY A 82 -0.96 15.66 -7.71
N LEU A 83 -0.14 15.14 -6.79
CA LEU A 83 -0.57 14.85 -5.43
C LEU A 83 -0.95 16.12 -4.65
N ALA A 84 -0.15 17.18 -4.77
CA ALA A 84 -0.41 18.46 -4.14
C ALA A 84 -1.70 19.12 -4.66
N GLU A 85 -1.93 19.10 -5.97
CA GLU A 85 -3.15 19.63 -6.62
C GLU A 85 -4.42 18.92 -6.11
N LEU A 86 -4.32 17.62 -5.79
CA LEU A 86 -5.41 16.83 -5.25
C LEU A 86 -5.46 16.82 -3.72
N ASN A 87 -4.55 17.53 -3.05
CA ASN A 87 -4.40 17.54 -1.59
C ASN A 87 -4.30 16.12 -1.01
N LEU A 88 -3.45 15.28 -1.63
CA LEU A 88 -3.23 13.90 -1.24
C LEU A 88 -1.83 13.70 -0.67
N GLU A 89 -1.76 13.27 0.58
CA GLU A 89 -0.54 12.70 1.15
C GLU A 89 -0.23 11.36 0.50
N CYS A 90 1.04 11.10 0.21
CA CYS A 90 1.52 9.77 -0.20
C CYS A 90 2.46 9.22 0.87
N SER A 91 2.06 8.14 1.52
CA SER A 91 2.85 7.44 2.52
C SER A 91 3.56 6.24 1.91
N PHE A 92 4.86 6.11 2.19
CA PHE A 92 5.64 4.94 1.83
C PHE A 92 5.90 4.09 3.07
N SER A 93 5.49 2.82 3.00
CA SER A 93 5.82 1.83 4.02
C SER A 93 6.82 0.84 3.45
N PHE A 94 7.84 0.48 4.23
CA PHE A 94 8.88 -0.45 3.80
C PHE A 94 8.74 -1.74 4.59
N ALA A 95 8.71 -2.87 3.88
CA ALA A 95 8.71 -4.20 4.46
C ALA A 95 9.79 -5.04 3.77
N ASP A 96 10.77 -5.47 4.57
CA ASP A 96 11.77 -6.44 4.14
C ASP A 96 11.35 -7.85 4.55
N TYR A 97 11.52 -8.82 3.66
CA TYR A 97 11.26 -10.24 3.94
C TYR A 97 12.47 -11.08 3.54
N SER A 98 13.00 -11.85 4.47
CA SER A 98 14.00 -12.88 4.20
C SER A 98 13.31 -14.13 3.65
N ASN A 99 13.87 -14.71 2.59
CA ASN A 99 13.64 -16.13 2.33
C ASN A 99 14.47 -16.90 3.37
N GLU A 100 13.94 -17.11 4.57
CA GLU A 100 14.43 -18.21 5.39
C GLU A 100 13.98 -19.50 4.69
N THR A 101 14.84 -20.02 3.82
CA THR A 101 14.83 -21.44 3.51
C THR A 101 14.97 -22.17 4.83
N GLY A 102 13.90 -22.82 5.27
CA GLY A 102 13.92 -23.74 6.39
C GLY A 102 14.87 -24.89 6.07
N GLU A 103 16.14 -24.72 6.41
CA GLU A 103 17.09 -25.82 6.53
C GLU A 103 17.01 -26.27 7.99
N SER A 104 16.12 -27.22 8.24
CA SER A 104 16.10 -27.98 9.47
C SER A 104 17.45 -28.69 9.60
N ASP A 105 18.29 -28.20 10.49
CA ASP A 105 19.51 -28.85 10.94
C ASP A 105 19.18 -30.26 11.44
N LYS A 106 19.39 -31.28 10.59
CA LYS A 106 19.46 -32.68 11.02
C LYS A 106 20.89 -32.97 11.47
N GLY A 107 21.27 -32.40 12.61
CA GLY A 107 22.42 -32.86 13.39
C GLY A 107 22.00 -33.95 14.37
N SER A 108 21.73 -35.17 13.88
CA SER A 108 21.63 -36.39 14.71
C SER A 108 22.69 -37.37 14.25
N GLU A 109 23.64 -37.59 15.17
CA GLU A 109 24.47 -38.77 15.41
C GLU A 109 24.68 -39.79 14.26
N ASP A 110 25.94 -40.01 13.85
CA ASP A 110 26.48 -41.38 13.83
C ASP A 110 28.04 -41.45 13.84
N LYS A 111 28.53 -42.02 14.94
CA LYS A 111 29.63 -42.98 15.19
C LYS A 111 30.94 -43.05 14.38
N ALA A 112 31.98 -43.32 15.20
CA ALA A 112 33.13 -44.24 15.02
C ALA A 112 34.43 -43.68 14.44
N LYS A 113 35.45 -43.49 15.30
CA LYS A 113 36.43 -44.55 15.63
C LYS A 113 37.23 -44.20 16.87
#